data_AF-A0A1M5SBX2-F1
#
_entry.id   AF-A0A1M5SBX2-F1
#
_cell.length_a   1.000
_cell.length_b   1.000
_cell.length_c   1.000
_cell.angle_alpha   90.00
_cell.angle_beta   90.00
_cell.angle_gamma   90.00
#
_symmetry.space_group_name_H-M   'P 1'
#
loop_
_entity.id
_entity.type
_entity.pdbx_description
1 polymer ?
#
loop_
_entity_poly.entity_id
_entity_poly.type
_entity_poly.pdbx_seq_one_letter_code
_entity_poly.pdbx_strand_id
1 'polypeptide(L)'
;MTDRTVDDGSDGPHPEAEQAVGDGRTKYVEVVTVGGDRHEHGDSYVREDAGAFYVSADSGFPPARTEVYHKKDLARVSIEQHHSACFVTTAVAGEEETLAALRGFRDGSLRPSPVGRPLVAVYEAVSPPIADTLAAHPDARTARVVRRLVRACAALARRRERAGPVVTAALSVLLTALYVVGVAIAAAGHLATAVAECVGN
;
A
#
# COMPACT_ATOMS: atom_id res chain seq x y z
N MET A 1 -41.56 -20.73 28.03
CA MET A 1 -41.64 -20.38 26.61
C MET A 1 -40.46 -19.47 26.34
N THR A 2 -39.39 -20.04 25.79
CA THR A 2 -38.14 -19.34 25.48
C THR A 2 -38.36 -18.37 24.34
N ASP A 3 -38.00 -17.11 24.50
CA ASP A 3 -37.69 -16.26 23.35
C ASP A 3 -36.28 -15.72 23.48
N ARG A 4 -35.51 -15.94 22.41
CA ARG A 4 -34.11 -15.64 22.25
C ARG A 4 -34.00 -14.30 21.54
N THR A 5 -33.27 -13.36 22.12
CA THR A 5 -32.57 -12.32 21.35
C THR A 5 -31.14 -12.26 21.84
N VAL A 6 -30.29 -13.04 21.19
CA VAL A 6 -28.85 -12.84 21.11
C VAL A 6 -28.62 -12.20 19.75
N ASP A 7 -28.10 -10.96 19.73
CA ASP A 7 -26.91 -10.61 18.95
C ASP A 7 -26.41 -9.24 19.43
N ASP A 8 -25.51 -9.28 20.40
CA ASP A 8 -24.74 -8.14 20.92
C ASP A 8 -23.60 -7.87 19.94
N GLY A 9 -23.94 -7.24 18.81
CA GLY A 9 -22.97 -6.68 17.88
C GLY A 9 -22.44 -5.35 18.45
N SER A 10 -21.69 -5.42 19.54
CA SER A 10 -21.03 -4.26 20.13
C SER A 10 -20.17 -3.56 19.07
N ASP A 11 -20.59 -2.37 18.66
CA ASP A 11 -19.89 -1.44 17.74
C ASP A 11 -18.57 -0.89 18.35
N GLY A 12 -18.15 -1.40 19.51
CA GLY A 12 -16.95 -1.01 20.22
C GLY A 12 -15.69 -1.78 19.79
N PRO A 13 -14.49 -1.24 20.08
CA PRO A 13 -13.25 -1.95 19.85
C PRO A 13 -13.17 -3.24 20.66
N HIS A 14 -12.41 -4.22 20.16
CA HIS A 14 -12.06 -5.42 20.90
C HIS A 14 -11.44 -5.00 22.25
N PRO A 15 -11.96 -5.48 23.39
CA PRO A 15 -11.64 -4.91 24.72
C PRO A 15 -10.15 -4.85 25.03
N GLU A 16 -9.42 -5.85 24.55
CA GLU A 16 -7.97 -5.95 24.74
C GLU A 16 -7.19 -5.10 23.72
N ALA A 17 -7.75 -4.86 22.53
CA ALA A 17 -7.14 -3.99 21.52
C ALA A 17 -7.28 -2.49 21.88
N GLU A 18 -8.22 -2.12 22.75
CA GLU A 18 -8.40 -0.74 23.19
C GLU A 18 -7.20 -0.23 24.02
N GLN A 19 -6.58 -1.11 24.80
CA GLN A 19 -5.41 -0.80 25.63
C GLN A 19 -4.08 -1.00 24.89
N ALA A 20 -4.13 -1.65 23.71
CA ALA A 20 -2.98 -1.94 22.89
C ALA A 20 -2.53 -0.72 22.06
N VAL A 21 -1.22 -0.60 21.83
CA VAL A 21 -0.62 0.55 21.15
C VAL A 21 -0.57 0.30 19.64
N GLY A 22 -1.03 1.26 18.85
CA GLY A 22 -0.91 1.24 17.39
C GLY A 22 -0.71 2.64 16.83
N ASP A 23 -0.20 2.74 15.60
CA ASP A 23 0.11 4.00 14.93
C ASP A 23 -1.02 4.49 14.00
N GLY A 24 -2.13 3.75 13.94
CA GLY A 24 -3.29 4.06 13.10
C GLY A 24 -3.03 3.95 11.60
N ARG A 25 -1.94 3.30 11.18
CA ARG A 25 -1.58 3.11 9.77
C ARG A 25 -1.83 1.67 9.34
N THR A 26 -2.20 1.49 8.08
CA THR A 26 -2.35 0.17 7.47
C THR A 26 -0.99 -0.45 7.17
N LYS A 27 -0.92 -1.77 7.32
CA LYS A 27 0.29 -2.59 7.25
C LYS A 27 0.00 -3.89 6.52
N TYR A 28 1.03 -4.46 5.92
CA TYR A 28 1.05 -5.86 5.56
C TYR A 28 1.58 -6.63 6.75
N VAL A 29 0.84 -7.64 7.21
CA VAL A 29 1.25 -8.46 8.34
C VAL A 29 1.32 -9.91 7.90
N GLU A 30 2.49 -10.52 8.09
CA GLU A 30 2.68 -11.96 7.97
C GLU A 30 2.97 -12.53 9.35
N VAL A 31 2.19 -13.53 9.75
CA VAL A 31 2.35 -14.24 11.01
C VAL A 31 2.68 -15.69 10.72
N VAL A 32 3.76 -16.20 11.33
CA VAL A 32 4.13 -17.61 11.30
C VAL A 32 4.04 -18.15 12.73
N THR A 33 3.20 -19.17 12.93
CA THR A 33 3.04 -19.82 14.24
C THR A 33 4.21 -20.77 14.53
N VAL A 34 4.39 -21.15 15.80
CA VAL A 34 5.35 -22.20 16.19
C VAL A 34 5.04 -23.54 15.51
N GLY A 35 3.77 -23.79 15.15
CA GLY A 35 3.35 -24.95 14.37
C GLY A 35 3.74 -24.89 12.88
N GLY A 36 4.22 -23.74 12.40
CA GLY A 36 4.58 -23.52 11.00
C GLY A 36 3.43 -22.99 10.13
N ASP A 37 2.26 -22.73 10.71
CA ASP A 37 1.13 -22.14 9.98
C ASP A 37 1.43 -20.68 9.64
N ARG A 38 1.15 -20.30 8.39
CA ARG A 38 1.38 -18.95 7.87
C ARG A 38 0.06 -18.26 7.60
N HIS A 39 -0.09 -17.06 8.17
CA HIS A 39 -1.27 -16.21 8.03
C HIS A 39 -0.85 -14.86 7.44
N GLU A 40 -1.52 -14.41 6.39
CA GLU A 40 -1.22 -13.17 5.67
C GLU A 40 -2.39 -12.19 5.75
N HIS A 41 -2.08 -10.94 6.10
CA HIS A 41 -3.03 -9.86 6.27
C HIS A 41 -2.62 -8.65 5.43
N GLY A 42 -3.38 -8.38 4.36
CA GLY A 42 -3.21 -7.17 3.55
C GLY A 42 -3.98 -5.98 4.14
N ASP A 43 -3.44 -4.77 3.96
CA ASP A 43 -4.07 -3.49 4.38
C ASP A 43 -4.68 -3.50 5.79
N SER A 44 -3.97 -4.04 6.78
CA SER A 44 -4.52 -4.21 8.13
C SER A 44 -3.93 -3.21 9.12
N TYR A 45 -4.75 -2.76 10.06
CA TYR A 45 -4.32 -2.02 11.22
C TYR A 45 -3.75 -2.98 12.25
N VAL A 46 -2.67 -2.56 12.90
CA VAL A 46 -2.03 -3.35 13.95
C VAL A 46 -1.99 -2.55 15.23
N ARG A 47 -2.42 -3.18 16.32
CA ARG A 47 -2.10 -2.78 17.69
C ARG A 47 -1.32 -3.89 18.36
N GLU A 48 -0.47 -3.55 19.32
CA GLU A 48 0.24 -4.53 20.13
C GLU A 48 0.24 -4.18 21.61
N ASP A 49 0.31 -5.21 22.44
CA ASP A 49 0.62 -5.10 23.85
C ASP A 49 1.77 -6.07 24.22
N ALA A 50 1.97 -6.29 25.51
CA ALA A 50 3.01 -7.20 25.99
C ALA A 50 2.80 -8.67 25.57
N GLY A 51 1.55 -9.10 25.34
CA GLY A 51 1.18 -10.49 25.12
C GLY A 51 0.71 -10.83 23.70
N ALA A 52 0.23 -9.87 22.92
CA ALA A 52 -0.40 -10.14 21.63
C ALA A 52 -0.20 -9.05 20.57
N PHE A 53 -0.40 -9.46 19.32
CA PHE A 53 -0.70 -8.57 18.20
C PHE A 53 -2.19 -8.68 17.87
N TYR A 54 -2.83 -7.53 17.70
CA TYR A 54 -4.20 -7.40 17.22
C TYR A 54 -4.14 -6.92 15.78
N VAL A 55 -4.72 -7.68 14.86
CA VAL A 55 -4.70 -7.37 13.43
C VAL A 55 -6.15 -7.24 12.97
N SER A 56 -6.51 -6.10 12.39
CA SER A 56 -7.86 -5.87 11.89
C SER A 56 -7.86 -5.11 10.57
N ALA A 57 -8.80 -5.44 9.69
CA ALA A 57 -9.05 -4.64 8.49
C ALA A 57 -9.70 -3.27 8.80
N ASP A 58 -10.16 -3.04 10.03
CA ASP A 58 -10.80 -1.80 10.48
C ASP A 58 -10.01 -1.14 11.62
N SER A 59 -9.79 0.17 11.52
CA SER A 59 -9.09 0.97 12.54
C SER A 59 -9.77 1.00 13.90
N GLY A 60 -11.07 0.69 13.95
CA GLY A 60 -11.86 0.53 15.16
C GLY A 60 -11.67 -0.81 15.86
N PHE A 61 -11.00 -1.79 15.25
CA PHE A 61 -10.77 -3.13 15.81
C PHE A 61 -12.06 -3.81 16.32
N PRO A 62 -13.14 -3.92 15.53
CA PRO A 62 -14.35 -4.60 15.99
C PRO A 62 -14.05 -6.08 16.26
N PRO A 63 -14.65 -6.71 17.29
CA PRO A 63 -14.33 -8.09 17.67
C PRO A 63 -14.47 -9.10 16.52
N ALA A 64 -15.51 -8.95 15.70
CA ALA A 64 -15.79 -9.86 14.58
C ALA A 64 -14.76 -9.80 13.44
N ARG A 65 -13.90 -8.78 13.39
CA ARG A 65 -12.89 -8.59 12.34
C ARG A 65 -11.49 -8.36 12.91
N THR A 66 -11.28 -8.70 14.17
CA THR A 66 -9.98 -8.57 14.83
C THR A 66 -9.44 -9.96 15.10
N GLU A 67 -8.33 -10.28 14.46
CA GLU A 67 -7.58 -11.48 14.75
C GLU A 67 -6.54 -11.18 15.81
N VAL A 68 -6.46 -12.08 16.80
CA VAL A 68 -5.54 -11.95 17.94
C VAL A 68 -4.46 -13.02 17.82
N TYR A 69 -3.22 -12.56 17.78
CA TYR A 69 -2.02 -13.41 17.67
C TYR A 69 -1.21 -13.30 18.95
N HIS A 70 -1.30 -14.30 19.82
CA HIS A 70 -0.54 -14.32 21.08
C HIS A 70 0.94 -14.58 20.81
N LYS A 71 1.81 -13.67 21.27
CA LYS A 71 3.26 -13.67 20.98
C LYS A 71 3.97 -14.97 21.37
N LYS A 72 3.47 -15.67 22.40
CA LYS A 72 3.98 -16.99 22.84
C LYS A 72 3.81 -18.11 21.81
N ASP A 73 2.84 -17.97 20.90
CA ASP A 73 2.47 -18.98 19.91
C ASP A 73 3.08 -18.68 18.52
N LEU A 74 3.88 -17.60 18.42
CA LEU A 74 4.44 -17.10 17.16
C LEU A 74 5.93 -17.47 17.04
N ALA A 75 6.30 -18.04 15.91
CA ALA A 75 7.70 -18.23 15.53
C ALA A 75 8.29 -16.96 14.91
N ARG A 76 7.49 -16.23 14.11
CA ARG A 76 7.90 -14.99 13.44
C ARG A 76 6.69 -14.12 13.15
N VAL A 77 6.86 -12.81 13.29
CA VAL A 77 5.91 -11.81 12.77
C VAL A 77 6.70 -10.83 11.91
N SER A 78 6.25 -10.62 10.68
CA SER A 78 6.75 -9.55 9.81
C SER A 78 5.66 -8.51 9.68
N ILE A 79 5.95 -7.27 10.10
CA ILE A 79 5.03 -6.14 9.98
C ILE A 79 5.69 -5.13 9.05
N GLU A 80 5.21 -5.11 7.81
CA GLU A 80 5.66 -4.14 6.84
C GLU A 80 4.64 -3.02 6.82
N GLN A 81 5.09 -1.80 7.11
CA GLN A 81 4.20 -0.67 6.87
C GLN A 81 3.91 -0.65 5.38
N HIS A 82 2.63 -0.76 5.01
CA HIS A 82 2.17 -0.32 3.71
C HIS A 82 2.32 1.21 3.75
N HIS A 83 3.55 1.70 3.62
CA HIS A 83 3.73 2.89 2.82
C HIS A 83 3.04 2.52 1.52
N SER A 84 1.88 3.13 1.28
CA SER A 84 1.31 3.22 -0.05
C SER A 84 2.49 3.54 -0.97
N ALA A 85 2.88 2.51 -1.72
CA ALA A 85 4.23 2.19 -2.15
C ALA A 85 4.68 3.11 -3.28
N CYS A 86 4.65 4.42 -3.05
CA CYS A 86 5.13 5.42 -3.97
C CYS A 86 6.66 5.47 -3.95
N PHE A 87 7.33 4.32 -4.08
CA PHE A 87 8.78 4.14 -3.94
C PHE A 87 9.55 5.13 -4.83
N VAL A 88 9.14 5.24 -6.09
CA VAL A 88 9.73 6.19 -7.05
C VAL A 88 9.57 7.63 -6.58
N THR A 89 8.36 8.03 -6.15
CA THR A 89 8.06 9.38 -5.66
C THR A 89 8.88 9.72 -4.41
N THR A 90 9.03 8.76 -3.49
CA THR A 90 9.85 8.93 -2.29
C THR A 90 11.31 9.14 -2.68
N ALA A 91 11.85 8.34 -3.59
CA ALA A 91 13.23 8.46 -4.05
C ALA A 91 13.52 9.79 -4.76
N VAL A 92 12.57 10.31 -5.54
CA VAL A 92 12.82 11.48 -6.40
C VAL A 92 12.15 12.78 -5.98
N ALA A 93 11.28 12.81 -4.97
CA ALA A 93 10.61 14.05 -4.58
C ALA A 93 10.58 14.20 -3.05
N GLY A 94 10.22 13.15 -2.31
CA GLY A 94 10.22 13.12 -0.84
C GLY A 94 9.29 14.13 -0.14
N GLU A 95 8.74 15.10 -0.87
CA GLU A 95 7.79 16.12 -0.39
C GLU A 95 6.47 15.47 0.05
N GLU A 96 6.07 15.70 1.29
CA GLU A 96 4.87 15.11 1.91
C GLU A 96 3.60 15.40 1.09
N GLU A 97 3.41 16.63 0.63
CA GLU A 97 2.25 17.05 -0.17
C GLU A 97 2.17 16.34 -1.53
N THR A 98 3.33 16.07 -2.15
CA THR A 98 3.43 15.36 -3.44
C THR A 98 3.08 13.88 -3.25
N LEU A 99 3.56 13.27 -2.16
CA LEU A 99 3.22 11.90 -1.79
C LEU A 99 1.72 11.77 -1.47
N ALA A 100 1.17 12.67 -0.65
CA ALA A 100 -0.24 12.64 -0.26
C ALA A 100 -1.19 12.70 -1.47
N ALA A 101 -0.96 13.61 -2.42
CA ALA A 101 -1.80 13.74 -3.61
C ALA A 101 -1.77 12.49 -4.51
N LEU A 102 -0.59 11.90 -4.73
CA LEU A 102 -0.46 10.71 -5.58
C LEU A 102 -1.01 9.46 -4.90
N ARG A 103 -0.87 9.34 -3.58
CA ARG A 103 -1.48 8.27 -2.77
C ARG A 103 -3.00 8.36 -2.83
N GLY A 104 -3.56 9.55 -2.60
CA GLY A 104 -5.01 9.78 -2.70
C GLY A 104 -5.58 9.39 -4.07
N PHE A 105 -4.89 9.73 -5.16
CA PHE A 105 -5.28 9.27 -6.50
C PHE A 105 -5.24 7.75 -6.64
N ARG A 106 -4.13 7.12 -6.22
CA ARG A 106 -3.95 5.67 -6.32
C ARG A 106 -5.02 4.92 -5.52
N ASP A 107 -5.20 5.29 -4.27
CA ASP A 107 -6.05 4.58 -3.33
C ASP A 107 -7.54 4.87 -3.59
N GLY A 108 -7.89 6.11 -3.95
CA GLY A 108 -9.26 6.50 -4.22
C GLY A 108 -9.74 6.23 -5.65
N SER A 109 -8.87 5.89 -6.60
CA SER A 109 -9.25 5.77 -8.02
C SER A 109 -8.69 4.55 -8.74
N LEU A 110 -7.40 4.25 -8.56
CA LEU A 110 -6.81 3.07 -9.21
C LEU A 110 -7.18 1.78 -8.47
N ARG A 111 -6.92 1.72 -7.15
CA ARG A 111 -7.13 0.52 -6.33
C ARG A 111 -8.59 0.00 -6.32
N PRO A 112 -9.62 0.86 -6.29
CA PRO A 112 -11.02 0.42 -6.35
C PRO A 112 -11.43 -0.03 -7.76
N SER A 113 -10.71 0.40 -8.80
CA SER A 113 -11.05 0.06 -10.18
C SER A 113 -10.51 -1.32 -10.58
N PRO A 114 -11.27 -2.11 -11.36
CA PRO A 114 -10.86 -3.46 -11.77
C PRO A 114 -9.61 -3.45 -12.66
N VAL A 115 -9.38 -2.37 -13.40
CA VAL A 115 -8.18 -2.19 -14.23
C VAL A 115 -7.01 -1.60 -13.44
N GLY A 116 -7.27 -0.70 -12.49
CA GLY A 116 -6.23 -0.06 -11.69
C GLY A 116 -5.64 -0.96 -10.62
N ARG A 117 -6.38 -1.92 -10.07
CA ARG A 117 -5.87 -2.89 -9.09
C ARG A 117 -4.66 -3.70 -9.59
N PRO A 118 -4.72 -4.40 -10.75
CA PRO A 118 -3.56 -5.12 -11.26
C PRO A 118 -2.42 -4.17 -11.63
N LEU A 119 -2.71 -2.95 -12.11
CA LEU A 119 -1.67 -1.95 -12.38
C LEU A 119 -0.91 -1.57 -11.11
N VAL A 120 -1.61 -1.35 -10.00
CA VAL A 120 -0.99 -1.05 -8.71
C VAL A 120 -0.09 -2.20 -8.26
N ALA A 121 -0.56 -3.45 -8.36
CA ALA A 121 0.24 -4.62 -7.99
C ALA A 121 1.55 -4.72 -8.80
N VAL A 122 1.50 -4.51 -10.12
CA VAL A 122 2.72 -4.52 -10.96
C VAL A 122 3.65 -3.38 -10.57
N TYR A 123 3.13 -2.18 -10.37
CA TYR A 123 3.94 -1.04 -9.92
C TYR A 123 4.64 -1.33 -8.60
N GLU A 124 3.94 -1.89 -7.61
CA GLU A 124 4.52 -2.23 -6.31
C GLU A 124 5.61 -3.30 -6.42
N ALA A 125 5.50 -4.23 -7.35
CA ALA A 125 6.52 -5.25 -7.60
C ALA A 125 7.80 -4.68 -8.26
N VAL A 126 7.67 -3.75 -9.21
CA VAL A 126 8.81 -3.29 -10.04
C VAL A 126 9.44 -1.98 -9.56
N SER A 127 8.71 -1.19 -8.77
CA SER A 127 9.18 0.13 -8.35
C SER A 127 10.31 0.14 -7.30
N PRO A 128 10.50 -0.87 -6.42
CA PRO A 128 11.60 -0.88 -5.46
C PRO A 128 13.00 -0.80 -6.11
N PRO A 129 13.42 -1.68 -7.04
CA PRO A 129 14.76 -1.61 -7.64
C PRO A 129 14.98 -0.33 -8.46
N ILE A 130 13.90 0.20 -9.07
CA ILE A 130 13.93 1.48 -9.78
C ILE A 130 14.18 2.62 -8.80
N ALA A 131 13.50 2.61 -7.65
CA ALA A 131 13.67 3.62 -6.61
C ALA A 131 15.08 3.61 -6.03
N ASP A 132 15.66 2.44 -5.78
CA ASP A 132 17.04 2.30 -5.30
C ASP A 132 18.04 2.92 -6.29
N THR A 133 17.87 2.62 -7.59
CA THR A 133 18.71 3.19 -8.66
C THR A 133 18.61 4.72 -8.71
N LEU A 134 17.41 5.27 -8.56
CA LEU A 134 17.18 6.71 -8.59
C LEU A 134 17.72 7.39 -7.32
N ALA A 135 17.60 6.74 -6.15
CA ALA A 135 18.12 7.23 -4.88
C ALA A 135 19.66 7.23 -4.85
N ALA A 136 20.30 6.22 -5.45
CA ALA A 136 21.75 6.15 -5.59
C ALA A 136 22.33 7.25 -6.50
N HIS A 137 21.53 7.80 -7.42
CA HIS A 137 21.98 8.76 -8.44
C HIS A 137 21.05 9.98 -8.55
N PRO A 138 20.92 10.80 -7.48
CA PRO A 138 19.92 11.87 -7.42
C PRO A 138 20.11 12.97 -8.48
N ASP A 139 21.34 13.21 -8.93
CA ASP A 139 21.67 14.25 -9.92
C ASP A 139 21.68 13.75 -11.38
N ALA A 140 21.50 12.44 -11.57
CA ALA A 140 21.42 11.86 -12.91
C ALA A 140 20.29 12.49 -13.71
N ARG A 141 20.48 12.59 -15.03
CA ARG A 141 19.47 13.14 -15.95
C ARG A 141 18.12 12.42 -15.78
N THR A 142 18.16 11.11 -15.61
CA THR A 142 16.98 10.27 -15.38
C THR A 142 16.25 10.66 -14.09
N ALA A 143 16.95 10.77 -12.96
CA ALA A 143 16.34 11.18 -11.68
C ALA A 143 15.70 12.58 -11.76
N ARG A 144 16.36 13.53 -12.45
CA ARG A 144 15.78 14.87 -12.69
C ARG A 144 14.53 14.85 -13.56
N VAL A 145 14.50 14.02 -14.61
CA VAL A 145 13.32 13.87 -15.48
C VAL A 145 12.17 13.22 -14.71
N VAL A 146 12.44 12.14 -13.98
CA VAL A 146 11.44 11.44 -13.17
C VAL A 146 10.88 12.37 -12.08
N ARG A 147 11.73 13.14 -11.39
CA ARG A 147 11.31 14.17 -10.43
C ARG A 147 10.32 15.17 -11.03
N ARG A 148 10.61 15.67 -12.24
CA ARG A 148 9.70 16.61 -12.94
C ARG A 148 8.37 15.96 -13.28
N LEU A 149 8.39 14.73 -13.78
CA LEU A 149 7.18 13.99 -14.13
C LEU A 149 6.31 13.72 -12.91
N VAL A 150 6.92 13.27 -11.80
CA VAL A 150 6.24 13.03 -10.53
C VAL A 150 5.57 14.31 -10.01
N ARG A 151 6.28 15.45 -10.02
CA ARG A 151 5.71 16.74 -9.61
C ARG A 151 4.56 17.18 -10.51
N ALA A 152 4.66 16.95 -11.82
CA ALA A 152 3.56 17.22 -12.76
C ALA A 152 2.34 16.35 -12.47
N CYS A 153 2.54 15.04 -12.23
CA CYS A 153 1.47 14.12 -11.86
C CYS A 153 0.78 14.55 -10.56
N ALA A 154 1.55 14.96 -9.54
CA ALA A 154 1.00 15.44 -8.28
C ALA A 154 0.21 16.74 -8.45
N ALA A 155 0.69 17.65 -9.29
CA ALA A 155 -0.06 18.86 -9.64
C ALA A 155 -1.39 18.55 -10.35
N LEU A 156 -1.41 17.55 -11.24
CA LEU A 156 -2.63 17.08 -11.90
C LEU A 156 -3.59 16.39 -10.93
N ALA A 157 -3.09 15.56 -10.01
CA ALA A 157 -3.88 14.91 -8.97
C ALA A 157 -4.57 15.95 -8.06
N ARG A 158 -3.84 16.98 -7.62
CA ARG A 158 -4.42 18.10 -6.85
C ARG A 158 -5.45 18.90 -7.64
N ARG A 159 -5.25 19.10 -8.95
CA ARG A 159 -6.23 19.78 -9.80
C ARG A 159 -7.52 18.98 -9.93
N ARG A 160 -7.42 17.66 -10.00
CA ARG A 160 -8.55 16.74 -10.07
C ARG A 160 -9.46 16.85 -8.84
N GLU A 161 -8.88 16.93 -7.64
CA GLU A 161 -9.65 17.07 -6.39
C GLU A 161 -10.51 18.35 -6.35
N ARG A 162 -10.11 19.39 -7.08
CA ARG A 162 -10.81 20.69 -7.12
C ARG A 162 -11.66 20.87 -8.37
N ALA A 163 -11.71 19.86 -9.26
CA ALA A 163 -12.30 19.98 -10.58
C ALA A 163 -13.75 19.47 -10.61
N GLY A 164 -14.52 20.02 -11.56
CA GLY A 164 -15.85 19.51 -11.89
C GLY A 164 -15.81 18.12 -12.54
N PRO A 165 -16.93 17.38 -12.59
CA PRO A 165 -16.97 15.95 -12.92
C PRO A 165 -16.29 15.57 -14.25
N VAL A 166 -16.48 16.39 -15.29
CA VAL A 166 -15.93 16.16 -16.64
C VAL A 166 -14.40 16.28 -16.64
N VAL A 167 -13.88 17.32 -16.00
CA VAL A 167 -12.43 17.57 -15.90
C VAL A 167 -11.78 16.50 -15.00
N THR A 168 -12.47 16.09 -13.93
CA THR A 168 -12.05 14.98 -13.07
C THR A 168 -11.92 13.67 -13.85
N ALA A 169 -12.88 13.34 -14.72
CA ALA A 169 -12.80 12.16 -15.58
C ALA A 169 -11.60 12.23 -16.54
N ALA A 170 -11.42 13.35 -17.25
CA ALA A 170 -10.30 13.54 -18.16
C ALA A 170 -8.93 13.45 -17.47
N LEU A 171 -8.79 14.08 -16.30
CA LEU A 171 -7.57 14.00 -15.49
C LEU A 171 -7.32 12.59 -14.96
N SER A 172 -8.38 11.86 -14.61
CA SER A 172 -8.28 10.45 -14.20
C SER A 172 -7.73 9.59 -15.33
N VAL A 173 -8.27 9.73 -16.55
CA VAL A 173 -7.79 9.00 -17.74
C VAL A 173 -6.33 9.32 -18.03
N LEU A 174 -5.94 10.60 -17.99
CA LEU A 174 -4.56 11.01 -18.23
C LEU A 174 -3.60 10.42 -17.19
N LEU A 175 -3.95 10.48 -15.91
CA LEU A 175 -3.13 9.93 -14.82
C LEU A 175 -3.03 8.41 -14.91
N THR A 176 -4.11 7.72 -15.24
CA THR A 176 -4.10 6.27 -15.49
C THR A 176 -3.19 5.93 -16.66
N ALA A 177 -3.26 6.68 -17.77
CA ALA A 177 -2.38 6.45 -18.93
C ALA A 177 -0.90 6.62 -18.58
N LEU A 178 -0.54 7.66 -17.82
CA LEU A 178 0.83 7.87 -17.34
C LEU A 178 1.30 6.73 -16.42
N TYR A 179 0.41 6.22 -15.57
CA TYR A 179 0.68 5.08 -14.72
C TYR A 179 0.97 3.81 -15.54
N VAL A 180 0.13 3.52 -16.54
CA VAL A 180 0.32 2.39 -17.47
C VAL A 180 1.65 2.50 -18.20
N VAL A 181 1.99 3.67 -18.73
CA VAL A 181 3.28 3.89 -19.42
C VAL A 181 4.46 3.65 -18.48
N GLY A 182 4.40 4.16 -17.25
CA GLY A 182 5.44 3.91 -16.24
C GLY A 182 5.62 2.43 -15.91
N VAL A 183 4.52 1.71 -15.74
CA VAL A 183 4.51 0.26 -15.52
C VAL A 183 5.05 -0.51 -16.72
N ALA A 184 4.66 -0.14 -17.95
CA ALA A 184 5.11 -0.81 -19.16
C ALA A 184 6.63 -0.68 -19.37
N ILE A 185 7.19 0.52 -19.11
CA ILE A 185 8.64 0.74 -19.15
C ILE A 185 9.36 -0.13 -18.11
N ALA A 186 8.80 -0.21 -16.89
CA ALA A 186 9.37 -1.02 -15.82
C ALA A 186 9.31 -2.53 -16.11
N ALA A 187 8.18 -3.03 -16.61
CA ALA A 187 8.02 -4.42 -17.01
C ALA A 187 8.95 -4.80 -18.17
N ALA A 188 9.11 -3.91 -19.16
CA ALA A 188 10.08 -4.10 -20.24
C ALA A 188 11.52 -4.14 -19.74
N GLY A 189 11.86 -3.31 -18.75
CA GLY A 189 13.16 -3.35 -18.07
C GLY A 189 13.41 -4.68 -17.35
N HIS A 190 12.41 -5.20 -16.63
CA HIS A 190 12.50 -6.47 -15.90
C HIS A 190 12.60 -7.70 -16.83
N LEU A 191 11.86 -7.69 -17.94
CA LEU A 191 11.98 -8.74 -18.96
C LEU A 191 13.36 -8.69 -19.65
N ALA A 192 13.91 -7.51 -19.88
CA ALA A 192 15.25 -7.37 -20.45
C ALA A 192 16.34 -7.90 -19.50
N THR A 193 16.21 -7.70 -18.19
CA THR A 193 17.14 -8.26 -17.19
C THR A 193 17.04 -9.77 -17.09
N ALA A 194 15.82 -10.33 -17.07
CA ALA A 194 15.61 -11.79 -17.04
C ALA A 194 16.12 -12.48 -18.32
N VAL A 195 15.95 -11.85 -19.48
CA VAL A 195 16.49 -12.37 -20.76
C VAL A 195 18.02 -12.26 -20.80
N ALA A 196 18.61 -11.21 -20.26
CA ALA A 196 20.07 -11.09 -20.16
C ALA A 196 20.68 -12.18 -19.25
N GLU A 197 19.99 -12.55 -18.17
CA GLU A 197 20.38 -13.66 -17.29
C GLU A 197 20.24 -15.03 -17.98
N CYS A 198 19.23 -15.22 -18.85
CA CYS A 198 19.09 -16.45 -19.64
C CYS A 198 20.07 -16.58 -20.82
N VAL A 199 20.54 -15.47 -21.40
CA VAL A 199 21.48 -15.47 -22.54
C VAL A 199 22.95 -15.50 -22.08
N GLY A 200 23.22 -15.19 -20.82
CA GLY A 200 24.56 -15.23 -20.20
C GLY A 200 24.97 -16.59 -19.62
N ASN A 201 24.17 -17.65 -19.79
CA ASN A 201 24.45 -19.02 -19.37
C ASN A 201 24.32 -19.99 -20.56
#